data_AF-A0A7C6LI85-F1
#
_entry.id   AF-A0A7C6LI85-F1
#
_cell.length_a   1.000
_cell.length_b   1.000
_cell.length_c   1.000
_cell.angle_alpha   90.00
_cell.angle_beta   90.00
_cell.angle_gamma   90.00
#
_symmetry.space_group_name_H-M   'P 1'
#
loop_
_entity.id
_entity.type
_entity.pdbx_description
1 polymer ?
#
loop_
_entity_poly.entity_id
_entity_poly.type
_entity_poly.pdbx_seq_one_letter_code
_entity_poly.pdbx_strand_id
1 'polypeptide(L)'
;MKAYHNIVDAMAEPQPGEIFREYSWAGPYVNASRWQRVTDPQARHPGAAKHLPNPVNTICLDDLELATKAELYLEQWGGHAGTTAKRLRLNGNDWIDLPESPYLGPAAPESYQYMRFRTLPIPLSQLREGDNTFEFTSGGQIAHDFG
;
A
#
# COMPACT_ATOMS: atom_id res chain seq x y z
N MET A 1 -25.83 -9.20 0.93
CA MET A 1 -25.70 -8.85 -0.49
C MET A 1 -24.32 -8.21 -0.65
N LYS A 2 -23.31 -8.96 -1.11
CA LYS A 2 -21.94 -8.44 -1.23
C LYS A 2 -21.87 -7.61 -2.51
N ALA A 3 -21.72 -6.29 -2.37
CA ALA A 3 -21.37 -5.43 -3.48
C ALA A 3 -19.92 -5.76 -3.87
N TYR A 4 -19.76 -6.50 -4.96
CA TYR A 4 -18.49 -6.53 -5.68
C TYR A 4 -18.31 -5.11 -6.22
N HIS A 5 -17.44 -4.32 -5.57
CA HIS A 5 -16.94 -3.12 -6.22
C HIS A 5 -16.32 -3.59 -7.53
N ASN A 6 -16.78 -2.99 -8.64
CA ASN A 6 -16.14 -3.14 -9.94
C ASN A 6 -14.67 -2.76 -9.74
N ILE A 7 -13.81 -3.76 -9.61
CA ILE A 7 -12.37 -3.57 -9.83
C ILE A 7 -12.31 -3.35 -11.33
N VAL A 8 -12.40 -2.08 -11.72
CA VAL A 8 -11.82 -1.66 -12.98
C VAL A 8 -10.36 -2.07 -12.82
N ASP A 9 -9.96 -3.14 -13.50
CA ASP A 9 -8.56 -3.37 -13.87
C ASP A 9 -8.16 -2.18 -14.74
N ALA A 10 -7.98 -1.02 -14.11
CA ALA A 10 -7.12 0.00 -14.64
C ALA A 10 -5.77 -0.69 -14.73
N MET A 11 -5.40 -1.04 -15.96
CA MET A 11 -4.14 -1.70 -16.30
C MET A 11 -3.03 -0.83 -15.75
N ALA A 12 -2.59 -1.15 -14.54
CA ALA A 12 -1.47 -0.55 -13.89
C ALA A 12 -0.26 -1.35 -14.36
N GLU A 13 0.52 -0.74 -15.24
CA GLU A 13 1.76 -1.20 -15.86
C GLU A 13 1.93 -0.37 -17.14
N PRO A 14 3.11 0.23 -17.38
CA PRO A 14 3.37 0.93 -18.64
C PRO A 14 3.12 0.03 -19.85
N GLN A 15 2.31 0.51 -20.79
CA GLN A 15 2.02 -0.21 -22.03
C GLN A 15 3.13 0.03 -23.07
N PRO A 16 3.33 -0.89 -24.03
CA PRO A 16 4.29 -0.67 -25.11
C PRO A 16 4.05 0.67 -25.83
N GLY A 17 5.09 1.52 -25.85
CA GLY A 17 5.04 2.85 -26.46
C GLY A 17 4.66 3.98 -25.50
N GLU A 18 4.23 3.69 -24.27
CA GLU A 18 4.09 4.72 -23.24
C GLU A 18 5.47 5.22 -22.80
N ILE A 19 5.55 6.53 -22.56
CA ILE A 19 6.71 7.17 -21.93
C ILE A 19 6.35 7.34 -20.46
N PHE A 20 7.21 6.86 -19.57
CA PHE A 20 7.02 6.96 -18.13
C PHE A 20 8.31 7.40 -17.46
N ARG A 21 8.15 7.95 -16.25
CA ARG A 21 9.24 8.26 -15.32
C ARG A 21 9.00 7.48 -14.03
N GLU A 22 10.05 6.86 -13.52
CA GLU A 22 10.00 6.10 -12.26
C GLU A 22 10.58 6.95 -11.12
N TYR A 23 9.87 6.92 -9.98
CA TYR A 23 10.32 7.52 -8.73
C TYR A 23 10.34 6.45 -7.66
N SER A 24 11.50 6.28 -7.02
CA SER A 24 11.74 5.15 -6.13
C SER A 24 12.01 5.61 -4.70
N TRP A 25 11.27 5.02 -3.76
CA TRP A 25 11.49 5.20 -2.33
C TRP A 25 11.97 3.90 -1.71
N ALA A 26 13.12 3.94 -1.02
CA ALA A 26 13.73 2.79 -0.36
C ALA A 26 14.17 3.13 1.07
N GLY A 27 13.44 4.05 1.72
CA GLY A 27 13.73 4.57 3.05
C GLY A 27 13.96 6.08 3.10
N PRO A 28 14.23 6.64 4.29
CA PRO A 28 14.59 5.95 5.52
C PRO A 28 13.44 5.14 6.13
N TYR A 29 13.75 3.96 6.69
CA TYR A 29 12.78 3.13 7.42
C TYR A 29 12.75 3.55 8.90
N VAL A 30 11.59 3.98 9.41
CA VAL A 30 11.50 4.59 10.75
C VAL A 30 11.25 3.56 11.88
N ASN A 31 10.63 2.41 11.58
CA ASN A 31 10.19 1.42 12.59
C ASN A 31 10.66 -0.02 12.33
N ALA A 32 11.61 -0.20 11.41
CA ALA A 32 12.23 -1.48 11.04
C ALA A 32 13.56 -1.22 10.30
N SER A 33 14.34 -2.27 10.05
CA SER A 33 15.71 -2.12 9.53
C SER A 33 15.82 -2.11 8.01
N ARG A 34 14.91 -2.79 7.29
CA ARG A 34 14.99 -2.99 5.83
C ARG A 34 13.67 -2.81 5.08
N TRP A 35 12.57 -2.60 5.80
CA TRP A 35 11.22 -2.52 5.27
C TRP A 35 10.44 -1.46 6.04
N GLN A 36 9.46 -0.82 5.40
CA GLN A 36 8.47 -0.04 6.13
C GLN A 36 7.50 -0.99 6.84
N ARG A 37 7.63 -1.12 8.17
CA ARG A 37 6.64 -1.84 8.98
C ARG A 37 5.33 -1.08 9.01
N VAL A 38 4.21 -1.78 8.84
CA VAL A 38 2.85 -1.24 8.97
C VAL A 38 2.15 -2.03 10.06
N THR A 39 1.52 -1.32 11.00
CA THR A 39 0.84 -1.89 12.17
C THR A 39 -0.59 -1.38 12.19
N ASP A 40 -1.55 -2.24 12.54
CA ASP A 40 -2.93 -1.81 12.80
C ASP A 40 -2.94 -0.72 13.90
N PRO A 41 -3.44 0.50 13.63
CA PRO A 41 -3.55 1.55 14.65
C PRO A 41 -4.40 1.16 15.87
N GLN A 42 -5.25 0.13 15.75
CA GLN A 42 -6.10 -0.39 16.82
C GLN A 42 -5.56 -1.68 17.46
N ALA A 43 -4.32 -2.09 17.12
CA ALA A 43 -3.70 -3.27 17.69
C ALA A 43 -3.62 -3.19 19.23
N ARG A 44 -4.06 -4.26 19.91
CA ARG A 44 -4.14 -4.33 21.38
C ARG A 44 -2.93 -5.03 22.01
N HIS A 45 -2.20 -5.84 21.25
CA HIS A 45 -0.99 -6.47 21.73
C HIS A 45 0.00 -5.43 22.31
N PRO A 46 0.49 -5.57 23.55
CA PRO A 46 1.38 -4.58 24.16
C PRO A 46 2.65 -4.29 23.33
N GLY A 47 3.15 -5.31 22.62
CA GLY A 47 4.30 -5.19 21.72
C GLY A 47 4.06 -4.34 20.47
N ALA A 48 2.81 -3.98 20.13
CA ALA A 48 2.50 -3.15 18.96
C ALA A 48 2.81 -1.67 19.20
N ALA A 49 2.71 -1.19 20.45
CA ALA A 49 2.84 0.22 20.80
C ALA A 49 4.17 0.84 20.32
N LYS A 50 5.27 0.10 20.39
CA LYS A 50 6.61 0.57 19.94
C LYS A 50 6.72 0.77 18.42
N HIS A 51 5.74 0.33 17.64
CA HIS A 51 5.70 0.42 16.19
C HIS A 51 4.62 1.38 15.68
N LEU A 52 3.94 2.05 16.61
CA LEU A 52 2.91 3.05 16.33
C LEU A 52 3.41 4.44 16.77
N PRO A 53 2.98 5.52 16.08
CA PRO A 53 2.14 5.51 14.88
C PRO A 53 2.89 4.96 13.65
N ASN A 54 2.13 4.58 12.62
CA ASN A 54 2.75 4.26 11.32
C ASN A 54 3.42 5.54 10.77
N PRO A 55 4.60 5.43 10.13
CA PRO A 55 5.33 6.59 9.62
C PRO A 55 4.62 7.31 8.47
N VAL A 56 4.83 8.62 8.42
CA VAL A 56 4.60 9.46 7.24
C VAL A 56 5.92 9.59 6.50
N ASN A 57 5.98 9.04 5.30
CA ASN A 57 7.18 9.05 4.46
C ASN A 57 7.08 10.16 3.42
N THR A 58 8.22 10.56 2.85
CA THR A 58 8.30 11.60 1.82
C THR A 58 9.04 11.07 0.59
N ILE A 59 8.57 11.45 -0.59
CA ILE A 59 9.22 11.25 -1.88
C ILE A 59 9.11 12.55 -2.70
N CYS A 60 10.18 12.93 -3.39
CA CYS A 60 10.18 14.09 -4.28
C CYS A 60 9.88 13.63 -5.72
N LEU A 61 8.86 14.23 -6.35
CA LEU A 61 8.49 14.02 -7.74
C LEU A 61 8.90 15.27 -8.51
N ASP A 62 10.04 15.22 -9.21
CA ASP A 62 10.68 16.41 -9.80
C ASP A 62 10.05 16.90 -11.10
N ASP A 63 9.20 16.08 -11.72
CA ASP A 63 8.58 16.35 -13.01
C ASP A 63 7.25 15.57 -13.12
N LEU A 64 6.15 16.32 -13.13
CA LEU A 64 4.82 15.79 -13.48
C LEU A 64 4.27 16.46 -14.76
N GLU A 65 5.12 17.14 -15.54
CA GLU A 65 4.70 17.80 -16.77
C GLU A 65 4.17 16.75 -17.75
N LEU A 66 2.99 17.02 -18.33
CA LEU A 66 2.29 16.11 -19.26
C LEU A 66 1.88 14.76 -18.67
N ALA A 67 2.00 14.55 -17.35
CA ALA A 67 1.52 13.32 -16.72
C ALA A 67 0.01 13.15 -16.95
N THR A 68 -0.39 11.99 -17.47
CA THR A 68 -1.79 11.65 -17.74
C THR A 68 -2.34 10.57 -16.82
N LYS A 69 -1.47 9.80 -16.18
CA LYS A 69 -1.80 8.79 -15.16
C LYS A 69 -0.64 8.64 -14.16
N ALA A 70 -0.93 8.03 -13.02
CA ALA A 70 0.06 7.66 -12.02
C ALA A 70 -0.24 6.24 -11.52
N GLU A 71 0.82 5.51 -11.23
CA GLU A 71 0.76 4.12 -10.80
C GLU A 71 1.74 3.95 -9.62
N LEU A 72 1.34 3.18 -8.60
CA LEU A 72 2.22 2.73 -7.54
C LEU A 72 2.69 1.32 -7.87
N TYR A 73 4.00 1.13 -7.97
CA TYR A 73 4.63 -0.18 -7.88
C TYR A 73 5.04 -0.45 -6.44
N LEU A 74 4.54 -1.54 -5.85
CA LEU A 74 4.73 -1.89 -4.45
C LEU A 74 5.27 -3.31 -4.32
N GLU A 75 6.47 -3.41 -3.75
CA GLU A 75 6.96 -4.65 -3.16
C GLU A 75 6.36 -4.79 -1.75
N GLN A 76 5.66 -5.89 -1.50
CA GLN A 76 4.88 -6.09 -0.29
C GLN A 76 5.06 -7.49 0.29
N TRP A 77 5.54 -7.54 1.52
CA TRP A 77 5.39 -8.71 2.38
C TRP A 77 4.04 -8.64 3.11
N GLY A 78 3.25 -9.71 3.04
CA GLY A 78 1.90 -9.79 3.62
C GLY A 78 1.85 -9.68 5.15
N GLY A 79 3.00 -9.87 5.82
CA GLY A 79 3.11 -9.80 7.27
C GLY A 79 2.47 -11.02 7.95
N HIS A 80 1.86 -10.79 9.12
CA HIS A 80 1.16 -11.84 9.85
C HIS A 80 -0.14 -12.21 9.14
N ALA A 81 -0.45 -13.52 9.13
CA ALA A 81 -1.73 -14.03 8.67
C ALA A 81 -2.88 -13.30 9.41
N GLY A 82 -3.97 -13.09 8.70
CA GLY A 82 -5.15 -12.37 9.14
C GLY A 82 -5.13 -10.86 8.87
N THR A 83 -3.97 -10.22 8.61
CA THR A 83 -3.91 -8.75 8.48
C THR A 83 -4.82 -8.24 7.36
N THR A 84 -5.80 -7.39 7.69
CA THR A 84 -6.84 -6.90 6.74
C THR A 84 -6.62 -5.46 6.29
N ALA A 85 -7.51 -4.97 5.42
CA ALA A 85 -7.76 -3.54 5.15
C ALA A 85 -6.49 -2.69 4.93
N LYS A 86 -5.55 -3.27 4.17
CA LYS A 86 -4.28 -2.64 3.79
C LYS A 86 -4.61 -1.46 2.88
N ARG A 87 -4.08 -0.28 3.20
CA ARG A 87 -4.41 0.97 2.51
C ARG A 87 -3.20 1.88 2.42
N LEU A 88 -3.20 2.72 1.38
CA LEU A 88 -2.24 3.81 1.13
C LEU A 88 -2.96 5.16 1.25
N ARG A 89 -2.28 6.18 1.74
CA ARG A 89 -2.73 7.57 1.65
C ARG A 89 -1.62 8.43 1.04
N LEU A 90 -1.99 9.34 0.16
CA LEU A 90 -1.08 10.29 -0.49
C LEU A 90 -1.44 11.71 -0.07
N ASN A 91 -0.47 12.50 0.39
CA ASN A 91 -0.65 13.92 0.73
C ASN A 91 -1.85 14.21 1.67
N GLY A 92 -2.18 13.28 2.56
CA GLY A 92 -3.31 13.44 3.50
C GLY A 92 -4.71 13.30 2.87
N ASN A 93 -4.83 12.88 1.60
CA ASN A 93 -6.12 12.63 0.93
C ASN A 93 -6.83 11.37 1.46
N ASP A 94 -7.90 10.96 0.80
CA ASP A 94 -8.62 9.72 1.10
C ASP A 94 -7.73 8.48 0.96
N TRP A 95 -8.03 7.47 1.78
CA TRP A 95 -7.35 6.18 1.72
C TRP A 95 -7.68 5.42 0.43
N ILE A 96 -6.64 4.91 -0.22
CA ILE A 96 -6.68 4.03 -1.38
C ILE A 96 -6.52 2.59 -0.90
N ASP A 97 -7.46 1.71 -1.26
CA ASP A 97 -7.40 0.30 -0.90
C ASP A 97 -6.27 -0.43 -1.62
N LEU A 98 -5.55 -1.27 -0.87
CA LEU A 98 -4.56 -2.21 -1.38
C LEU A 98 -5.16 -3.63 -1.31
N PRO A 99 -6.06 -4.01 -2.25
CA PRO A 99 -6.79 -5.27 -2.17
C PRO A 99 -5.87 -6.50 -2.15
N GLU A 100 -6.34 -7.57 -1.54
CA GLU A 100 -5.67 -8.86 -1.58
C GLU A 100 -5.70 -9.47 -2.98
N SER A 101 -4.78 -10.41 -3.23
CA SER A 101 -4.81 -11.16 -4.50
C SER A 101 -6.01 -12.12 -4.49
N PRO A 102 -6.85 -12.12 -5.55
CA PRO A 102 -7.98 -13.05 -5.64
C PRO A 102 -7.55 -14.49 -5.94
N TYR A 103 -6.25 -14.73 -6.18
CA TYR A 103 -5.69 -16.03 -6.56
C TYR A 103 -5.07 -16.80 -5.38
N LEU A 104 -5.25 -16.33 -4.14
CA LEU A 104 -4.67 -16.94 -2.94
C LEU A 104 -5.56 -18.03 -2.35
N GLY A 105 -5.29 -19.28 -2.74
CA GLY A 105 -5.78 -20.50 -2.07
C GLY A 105 -7.31 -20.61 -1.87
N PRO A 106 -7.80 -21.66 -1.19
CA PRO A 106 -9.22 -21.84 -0.91
C PRO A 106 -9.76 -21.03 0.28
N ALA A 107 -8.90 -20.50 1.16
CA ALA A 107 -9.31 -19.72 2.33
C ALA A 107 -9.42 -18.22 2.00
N ALA A 108 -9.77 -17.39 3.00
CA ALA A 108 -9.68 -15.94 2.87
C ALA A 108 -8.22 -15.55 2.52
N PRO A 109 -7.98 -14.67 1.53
CA PRO A 109 -6.63 -14.29 1.11
C PRO A 109 -5.73 -13.81 2.25
N GLU A 110 -6.31 -13.13 3.24
CA GLU A 110 -5.61 -12.63 4.42
C GLU A 110 -5.04 -13.74 5.29
N SER A 111 -5.57 -14.97 5.22
CA SER A 111 -5.07 -16.12 5.97
C SER A 111 -3.72 -16.64 5.47
N TYR A 112 -3.24 -16.17 4.32
CA TYR A 112 -1.97 -16.58 3.73
C TYR A 112 -0.86 -15.54 3.97
N GLN A 113 0.35 -16.03 4.24
CA GLN A 113 1.55 -15.21 4.18
C GLN A 113 2.07 -15.21 2.74
N TYR A 114 2.47 -14.05 2.24
CA TYR A 114 2.96 -13.91 0.86
C TYR A 114 4.03 -12.84 0.75
N MET A 115 4.81 -12.93 -0.33
CA MET A 115 5.52 -11.80 -0.92
C MET A 115 4.89 -11.52 -2.27
N ARG A 116 4.61 -10.26 -2.59
CA ARG A 116 4.08 -9.86 -3.90
C ARG A 116 4.69 -8.55 -4.37
N PHE A 117 4.76 -8.42 -5.69
CA PHE A 117 5.03 -7.16 -6.37
C PHE A 117 3.75 -6.81 -7.09
N ARG A 118 3.21 -5.61 -6.84
CA ARG A 118 1.96 -5.20 -7.46
C ARG A 118 2.06 -3.78 -7.98
N THR A 119 1.44 -3.57 -9.13
CA THR A 119 1.17 -2.24 -9.63
C THR A 119 -0.30 -1.92 -9.38
N LEU A 120 -0.62 -0.70 -8.97
CA LEU A 120 -2.00 -0.22 -8.87
C LEU A 120 -2.09 1.22 -9.37
N PRO A 121 -3.21 1.61 -10.00
CA PRO A 121 -3.42 3.01 -10.33
C PRO A 121 -3.52 3.82 -9.03
N ILE A 122 -2.96 5.03 -9.03
CA ILE A 122 -3.20 6.02 -7.99
C ILE A 122 -3.73 7.31 -8.62
N PRO A 123 -4.59 8.08 -7.95
CA PRO A 123 -5.14 9.28 -8.55
C PRO A 123 -4.03 10.32 -8.72
N LEU A 124 -3.73 10.69 -9.97
CA LEU A 124 -2.74 11.73 -10.28
C LEU A 124 -3.08 13.06 -9.58
N SER A 125 -4.37 13.35 -9.37
CA SER A 125 -4.85 14.52 -8.62
C SER A 125 -4.47 14.54 -7.14
N GLN A 126 -4.04 13.41 -6.57
CA GLN A 126 -3.51 13.36 -5.20
C GLN A 126 -2.00 13.61 -5.14
N LEU A 127 -1.31 13.74 -6.27
CA LEU A 127 0.12 14.03 -6.38
C LEU A 127 0.33 15.51 -6.73
N ARG A 128 1.54 16.00 -6.45
CA ARG A 128 2.01 17.33 -6.85
C ARG A 128 3.48 17.28 -7.23
N GLU A 129 3.95 18.24 -8.02
CA GLU A 129 5.37 18.39 -8.27
C GLU A 129 6.08 18.83 -6.97
N GLY A 130 7.30 18.32 -6.74
CA GLY A 130 8.06 18.47 -5.50
C GLY A 130 7.74 17.40 -4.45
N ASP A 131 7.77 17.80 -3.17
CA ASP A 131 7.62 16.87 -2.05
C ASP A 131 6.18 16.36 -1.88
N ASN A 132 6.04 15.03 -1.89
CA ASN A 132 4.81 14.31 -1.62
C ASN A 132 4.98 13.46 -0.36
N THR A 133 3.93 13.37 0.46
CA THR A 133 3.88 12.42 1.57
C THR A 133 3.08 11.18 1.21
N PHE A 134 3.48 10.05 1.78
CA PHE A 134 2.70 8.83 1.71
C PHE A 134 2.74 8.05 3.02
N GLU A 135 1.64 7.36 3.29
CA GLU A 135 1.41 6.61 4.53
C GLU A 135 0.74 5.28 4.22
N PHE A 136 1.06 4.26 5.01
CA PHE A 136 0.39 2.98 4.94
C PHE A 136 -0.35 2.69 6.25
N THR A 137 -1.45 1.94 6.13
CA THR A 137 -2.18 1.40 7.28
C THR A 137 -2.70 0.01 6.98
N SER A 138 -3.10 -0.70 8.03
CA SER A 138 -3.79 -1.98 7.95
C SER A 138 -4.90 -2.04 8.99
N GLY A 139 -5.84 -2.96 8.78
CA GLY A 139 -6.77 -3.39 9.83
C GLY A 139 -6.20 -4.53 10.66
N GLY A 140 -7.01 -5.01 11.60
CA GLY A 140 -6.67 -6.11 12.49
C GLY A 140 -6.56 -7.46 11.78
N GLN A 141 -6.24 -8.49 12.57
CA GLN A 141 -6.11 -9.87 12.11
C GLN A 141 -7.47 -10.58 12.16
N ILE A 142 -7.92 -11.12 11.03
CA ILE A 142 -9.19 -11.90 10.96
C ILE A 142 -8.99 -13.41 10.99
N ALA A 143 -7.75 -13.87 10.89
CA ALA A 143 -7.36 -15.26 10.94
C ALA A 143 -6.08 -15.37 11.77
N HIS A 144 -6.05 -16.29 12.72
CA HIS A 144 -4.88 -16.52 13.58
C HIS A 144 -4.41 -15.28 14.35
N ASP A 145 -5.36 -14.54 14.95
CA ASP A 145 -5.07 -13.38 15.80
C ASP A 145 -4.23 -13.78 17.02
N PHE A 146 -3.13 -13.04 17.25
CA PHE A 146 -2.22 -13.25 18.36
C PHE A 146 -2.54 -12.37 19.59
N GLY A 147 -3.61 -11.55 19.54
CA GLY A 147 -4.17 -10.80 20.67
C GLY A 147 -3.80 -9.32 20.69
#